data_AF-A0A962VYJ7-F1
#
_entry.id   AF-A0A962VYJ7-F1
#
_cell.length_a   1.000
_cell.length_b   1.000
_cell.length_c   1.000
_cell.angle_alpha   90.00
_cell.angle_beta   90.00
_cell.angle_gamma   90.00
#
_symmetry.space_group_name_H-M   'P 1'
#
loop_
_entity.id
_entity.type
_entity.pdbx_description
1 polymer ?
#
loop_
_entity_poly.entity_id
_entity_poly.type
_entity_poly.pdbx_seq_one_letter_code
_entity_poly.pdbx_strand_id
1 'polypeptide(L)'
;TGQWRGEEPLPALLSDLRNYHDTNQALEAVTIDPRWGVLTGTEAPLRDDPAGQIRLFTSDGRFWRYPLGSAPGSALVAMEALPDGGLLTLERAFVAPLRPLIISLRRTELPSVGGETPLPVTDVAVLDSSQGWLLDNFEGLTRYRDRRFFMISDDNCSAWQATLLVHFELPPATPRSNSP
;
A
#
# COMPACT_ATOMS: atom_id res chain seq x y z
N THR A 1 8.12 27.96 -5.12
CA THR A 1 8.41 28.00 -3.67
C THR A 1 7.39 27.14 -2.97
N GLY A 2 7.79 26.36 -1.96
CA GLY A 2 6.86 25.59 -1.13
C GLY A 2 6.50 26.39 0.12
N GLN A 3 5.23 26.34 0.56
CA GLN A 3 4.79 26.87 1.84
C GLN A 3 4.21 25.73 2.67
N TRP A 4 4.73 25.53 3.88
CA TRP A 4 4.13 24.61 4.83
C TRP A 4 2.75 25.11 5.25
N ARG A 5 1.74 24.23 5.21
CA ARG A 5 0.33 24.60 5.43
C ARG A 5 -0.23 24.15 6.78
N GLY A 6 0.47 23.29 7.50
CA GLY A 6 0.00 22.73 8.77
C GLY A 6 0.30 21.24 8.89
N GLU A 7 -0.22 20.67 9.97
CA GLU A 7 -0.27 19.22 10.21
C GLU A 7 -1.70 18.72 9.96
N GLU A 8 -1.83 17.51 9.43
CA GLU A 8 -3.12 16.82 9.34
C GLU A 8 -3.31 15.98 10.60
N PRO A 9 -4.43 16.14 11.34
CA PRO A 9 -4.67 15.33 12.53
C PRO A 9 -4.86 13.87 12.14
N LEU A 10 -4.19 12.99 12.87
CA LEU A 10 -4.34 11.54 12.74
C LEU A 10 -5.28 11.00 13.82
N PRO A 11 -6.00 9.90 13.55
CA PRO A 11 -6.74 9.18 14.58
C PRO A 11 -5.84 8.88 15.79
N ALA A 12 -6.38 9.02 17.01
CA ALA A 12 -5.61 8.87 18.25
C ALA A 12 -4.86 7.53 18.33
N LEU A 13 -5.45 6.47 17.76
CA LEU A 13 -4.85 5.15 17.63
C LEU A 13 -3.50 5.19 16.87
N LEU A 14 -3.39 5.99 15.81
CA LEU A 14 -2.18 6.11 15.00
C LEU A 14 -1.12 7.02 15.63
N SER A 15 -1.54 7.92 16.53
CA SER A 15 -0.62 8.84 17.22
C SER A 15 0.16 8.21 18.38
N ASP A 16 -0.28 7.05 18.87
CA ASP A 16 0.34 6.36 20.01
C ASP A 16 1.30 5.26 19.53
N LEU A 17 2.60 5.54 19.60
CA LEU A 17 3.68 4.63 19.19
C LEU A 17 3.63 3.26 19.90
N ARG A 18 2.98 3.16 21.07
CA ARG A 18 2.84 1.89 21.79
C ARG A 18 1.95 0.89 21.05
N ASN A 19 1.10 1.36 20.15
CA ASN A 19 0.23 0.51 19.33
C ASN A 19 1.01 -0.22 18.23
N TYR A 20 2.23 0.21 17.91
CA TYR A 20 3.07 -0.37 16.88
C TYR A 20 4.03 -1.42 17.45
N HIS A 21 4.38 -2.41 16.63
CA HIS A 21 5.38 -3.42 17.00
C HIS A 21 6.80 -2.86 17.00
N ASP A 22 7.10 -2.02 16.01
CA ASP A 22 8.39 -1.35 15.78
C ASP A 22 8.12 0.12 15.44
N THR A 23 8.93 1.04 15.96
CA THR A 23 8.86 2.46 15.64
C THR A 23 9.19 2.76 14.19
N ASN A 24 9.91 1.85 13.51
CA ASN A 24 10.24 1.94 12.09
C ASN A 24 9.16 1.33 11.18
N GLN A 25 8.02 0.90 11.72
CA GLN A 25 6.93 0.28 10.95
C GLN A 25 5.60 1.01 11.16
N ALA A 26 5.67 2.35 11.14
CA ALA A 26 4.56 3.21 11.48
C ALA A 26 3.60 3.44 10.28
N LEU A 27 3.37 4.69 9.88
CA LEU A 27 2.59 5.03 8.70
C LEU A 27 3.50 5.14 7.49
N GLU A 28 3.21 4.36 6.45
CA GLU A 28 4.04 4.33 5.23
C GLU A 28 3.27 4.73 3.99
N ALA A 29 1.94 4.55 3.99
CA ALA A 29 1.13 4.85 2.82
C ALA A 29 0.13 5.98 3.07
N VAL A 30 0.00 6.86 2.08
CA VAL A 30 -0.98 7.94 2.05
C VAL A 30 -1.51 8.16 0.63
N THR A 31 -2.80 8.48 0.50
CA THR A 31 -3.39 8.93 -0.77
C THR A 31 -4.58 9.87 -0.50
N ILE A 32 -5.09 10.53 -1.55
CA ILE A 32 -6.27 11.40 -1.47
C ILE A 32 -7.40 10.76 -2.28
N ASP A 33 -8.45 10.30 -1.60
CA ASP A 33 -9.67 9.79 -2.24
C ASP A 33 -10.74 10.89 -2.31
N PRO A 34 -11.43 11.09 -3.45
CA PRO A 34 -12.46 12.13 -3.60
C PRO A 34 -13.64 12.02 -2.64
N ARG A 35 -13.94 10.82 -2.12
CA ARG A 35 -15.07 10.52 -1.23
C ARG A 35 -14.66 10.61 0.24
N TRP A 36 -13.44 10.20 0.55
CA TRP A 36 -12.97 9.99 1.93
C TRP A 36 -11.91 10.99 2.39
N GLY A 37 -11.38 11.82 1.49
CA GLY A 37 -10.29 12.74 1.79
C GLY A 37 -8.95 12.02 1.93
N VAL A 38 -8.17 12.37 2.95
CA VAL A 38 -6.88 11.74 3.23
C VAL A 38 -7.11 10.31 3.72
N LEU A 39 -6.51 9.36 3.02
CA LEU A 39 -6.42 7.97 3.43
C LEU A 39 -4.98 7.65 3.82
N THR A 40 -4.79 6.93 4.92
CA THR A 40 -3.47 6.44 5.35
C THR A 40 -3.55 4.99 5.83
N GLY A 41 -2.45 4.26 5.71
CA GLY A 41 -2.33 2.88 6.19
C GLY A 41 -1.00 2.67 6.90
N THR A 42 -0.98 1.74 7.85
CA THR A 42 0.24 1.33 8.55
C THR A 42 1.06 0.37 7.68
N GLU A 43 2.39 0.36 7.84
CA GLU A 43 3.26 -0.60 7.13
C GLU A 43 2.88 -2.04 7.48
N ALA A 44 2.77 -2.27 8.78
CA ALA A 44 2.54 -3.56 9.40
C ALA A 44 1.31 -3.51 10.32
N PRO A 45 0.76 -4.68 10.71
CA PRO A 45 -0.32 -4.75 11.69
C PRO A 45 0.04 -4.01 12.99
N LEU A 46 -0.93 -3.31 13.59
CA LEU A 46 -0.77 -2.84 14.97
C LEU A 46 -0.81 -4.05 15.92
N ARG A 47 -0.39 -3.87 17.18
CA ARG A 47 -0.30 -4.98 18.16
C ARG A 47 -1.59 -5.76 18.37
N ASP A 48 -2.72 -5.07 18.29
CA ASP A 48 -4.05 -5.66 18.48
C ASP A 48 -4.72 -6.07 17.16
N ASP A 49 -4.06 -5.85 16.02
CA ASP A 49 -4.57 -6.31 14.72
C ASP A 49 -4.30 -7.81 14.52
N PRO A 50 -5.17 -8.52 13.76
CA PRO A 50 -4.89 -9.89 13.37
C PRO A 50 -3.62 -9.94 12.52
N ALA A 51 -2.87 -11.03 12.67
CA ALA A 51 -1.71 -11.29 11.84
C ALA A 51 -2.04 -11.17 10.34
N GLY A 52 -1.22 -10.42 9.61
CA GLY A 52 -1.38 -10.19 8.17
C GLY A 52 -2.53 -9.26 7.80
N GLN A 53 -3.10 -8.50 8.75
CA GLN A 53 -4.14 -7.50 8.46
C GLN A 53 -3.73 -6.16 9.04
N ILE A 54 -3.83 -5.11 8.23
CA ILE A 54 -3.69 -3.72 8.66
C ILE A 54 -5.03 -3.01 8.58
N ARG A 55 -5.04 -1.75 8.99
CA ARG A 55 -6.19 -0.88 8.84
C ARG A 55 -5.83 0.30 7.94
N LEU A 56 -6.75 0.63 7.04
CA LEU A 56 -6.72 1.85 6.23
C LEU A 56 -7.65 2.85 6.91
N PHE A 57 -7.14 4.03 7.25
CA PHE A 57 -7.86 5.05 7.99
C PHE A 57 -8.14 6.26 7.11
N THR A 58 -9.28 6.89 7.34
CA THR A 58 -9.43 8.31 7.00
C THR A 58 -8.95 9.18 8.18
N SER A 59 -8.73 10.47 7.93
CA SER A 59 -8.38 11.43 8.99
C SER A 59 -9.45 11.55 10.10
N ASP A 60 -10.71 11.21 9.84
CA ASP A 60 -11.80 11.25 10.81
C ASP A 60 -11.89 10.02 11.74
N GLY A 61 -11.02 9.02 11.52
CA GLY A 61 -10.97 7.80 12.32
C GLY A 61 -11.79 6.63 11.77
N ARG A 62 -12.58 6.83 10.70
CA ARG A 62 -13.14 5.71 9.92
C ARG A 62 -12.02 4.81 9.43
N PHE A 63 -12.26 3.50 9.46
CA PHE A 63 -11.28 2.54 8.98
C PHE A 63 -11.88 1.36 8.22
N TRP A 64 -11.04 0.68 7.43
CA TRP A 64 -11.31 -0.61 6.83
C TRP A 64 -10.17 -1.58 7.13
N ARG A 65 -10.49 -2.84 7.40
CA ARG A 65 -9.47 -3.89 7.49
C ARG A 65 -8.98 -4.32 6.13
N TYR A 66 -7.68 -4.22 5.93
CA TYR A 66 -7.03 -4.59 4.68
C TYR A 66 -6.10 -5.80 4.93
N PRO A 67 -6.38 -6.96 4.32
CA PRO A 67 -5.48 -8.11 4.40
C PRO A 67 -4.25 -7.87 3.51
N LEU A 68 -3.06 -7.99 4.10
CA LEU A 68 -1.78 -7.97 3.39
C LEU A 68 -1.61 -9.23 2.51
N GLY A 69 -0.62 -9.19 1.63
CA GLY A 69 -0.24 -10.29 0.76
C GLY A 69 0.20 -11.52 1.55
N SER A 70 0.12 -12.69 0.92
CA SER A 70 0.49 -13.96 1.55
C SER A 70 2.00 -14.15 1.70
N ALA A 71 2.82 -13.34 1.01
CA ALA A 71 4.26 -13.40 1.14
C ALA A 71 4.68 -13.05 2.58
N PRO A 72 5.57 -13.85 3.21
CA PRO A 72 6.04 -13.58 4.56
C PRO A 72 6.66 -12.17 4.67
N GLY A 73 6.18 -11.39 5.62
CA GLY A 73 6.64 -10.01 5.83
C GLY A 73 6.12 -9.01 4.79
N SER A 74 5.00 -9.30 4.12
CA SER A 74 4.31 -8.30 3.30
C SER A 74 3.95 -7.07 4.15
N ALA A 75 4.27 -5.91 3.60
CA ALA A 75 4.12 -4.61 4.22
C ALA A 75 3.52 -3.64 3.22
N LEU A 76 2.57 -2.80 3.65
CA LEU A 76 2.01 -1.74 2.80
C LEU A 76 2.98 -0.57 2.73
N VAL A 77 3.40 -0.19 1.53
CA VAL A 77 4.40 0.88 1.34
C VAL A 77 3.86 2.05 0.52
N ALA A 78 2.83 1.85 -0.31
CA ALA A 78 2.17 2.98 -0.98
C ALA A 78 0.72 2.68 -1.34
N MET A 79 -0.05 3.75 -1.59
CA MET A 79 -1.44 3.70 -2.03
C MET A 79 -1.72 4.76 -3.09
N GLU A 80 -2.62 4.45 -4.01
CA GLU A 80 -3.10 5.37 -5.03
C GLU A 80 -4.62 5.22 -5.21
N ALA A 81 -5.37 6.28 -4.92
CA ALA A 81 -6.80 6.33 -5.19
C ALA A 81 -7.07 6.39 -6.71
N LEU A 82 -7.98 5.54 -7.19
CA LEU A 82 -8.29 5.41 -8.60
C LEU A 82 -9.55 6.23 -8.97
N PRO A 83 -9.65 6.73 -10.22
CA PRO A 83 -10.82 7.50 -10.67
C PRO A 83 -12.16 6.74 -10.59
N ASP A 84 -12.11 5.40 -10.60
CA ASP A 84 -13.28 4.54 -10.48
C ASP A 84 -13.68 4.25 -9.02
N GLY A 85 -13.02 4.89 -8.05
CA GLY A 85 -13.25 4.67 -6.62
C GLY A 85 -12.57 3.41 -6.06
N GLY A 86 -11.76 2.72 -6.88
CA GLY A 86 -10.85 1.70 -6.39
C GLY A 86 -9.64 2.30 -5.68
N LEU A 87 -8.91 1.45 -4.98
CA LEU A 87 -7.62 1.73 -4.37
C LEU A 87 -6.60 0.76 -4.93
N LEU A 88 -5.51 1.27 -5.48
CA LEU A 88 -4.33 0.48 -5.83
C LEU A 88 -3.33 0.59 -4.68
N THR A 89 -2.82 -0.55 -4.23
CA THR A 89 -1.83 -0.63 -3.16
C THR A 89 -0.55 -1.22 -3.70
N LEU A 90 0.57 -0.77 -3.14
CA LEU A 90 1.89 -1.33 -3.34
C LEU A 90 2.33 -1.96 -2.02
N GLU A 91 2.68 -3.23 -2.07
CA GLU A 91 3.22 -3.95 -0.94
C GLU A 91 4.62 -4.49 -1.24
N ARG A 92 5.44 -4.56 -0.20
CA ARG A 92 6.81 -5.07 -0.25
C ARG A 92 6.99 -6.19 0.78
N ALA A 93 7.68 -7.26 0.40
CA ALA A 93 8.05 -8.33 1.33
C ALA A 93 9.52 -8.74 1.16
N PHE A 94 10.27 -8.77 2.27
CA PHE A 94 11.63 -9.32 2.34
C PHE A 94 11.61 -10.71 2.98
N VAL A 95 11.85 -11.76 2.20
CA VAL A 95 11.91 -13.13 2.73
C VAL A 95 13.35 -13.46 3.13
N ALA A 96 13.65 -13.89 4.37
CA ALA A 96 15.03 -14.18 4.83
C ALA A 96 15.40 -15.68 4.84
N PRO A 97 16.68 -16.11 4.66
CA PRO A 97 17.80 -15.54 3.89
C PRO A 97 18.03 -16.24 2.52
N LEU A 98 18.70 -15.57 1.55
CA LEU A 98 18.65 -15.74 0.05
C LEU A 98 17.57 -14.88 -0.64
N ARG A 99 17.37 -13.66 -0.12
CA ARG A 99 16.11 -12.91 -0.09
C ARG A 99 15.46 -12.62 -1.44
N PRO A 100 14.45 -13.40 -1.88
CA PRO A 100 13.54 -12.88 -2.88
C PRO A 100 12.84 -11.65 -2.29
N LEU A 101 12.84 -10.60 -3.09
CA LEU A 101 12.05 -9.41 -2.88
C LEU A 101 10.76 -9.62 -3.66
N ILE A 102 9.64 -9.52 -2.95
CA ILE A 102 8.33 -9.60 -3.57
C ILE A 102 7.68 -8.23 -3.52
N ILE A 103 7.25 -7.77 -4.68
CA ILE A 103 6.50 -6.52 -4.86
C ILE A 103 5.12 -6.90 -5.35
N SER A 104 4.09 -6.51 -4.61
CA SER A 104 2.70 -6.83 -4.96
C SER A 104 1.93 -5.54 -5.23
N LEU A 105 1.39 -5.43 -6.44
CA LEU A 105 0.36 -4.46 -6.77
C LEU A 105 -0.99 -5.12 -6.56
N ARG A 106 -1.82 -4.54 -5.72
CA ARG A 106 -3.12 -5.13 -5.35
C ARG A 106 -4.21 -4.09 -5.40
N ARG A 107 -5.43 -4.54 -5.60
CA ARG A 107 -6.58 -3.65 -5.79
C ARG A 107 -7.73 -4.03 -4.88
N THR A 108 -8.37 -3.03 -4.32
CA THR A 108 -9.59 -3.16 -3.52
C THR A 108 -10.54 -2.00 -3.78
N GLU A 109 -11.77 -2.11 -3.29
CA GLU A 109 -12.76 -1.04 -3.25
C GLU A 109 -13.10 -0.75 -1.80
N LEU A 110 -13.27 0.53 -1.47
CA LEU A 110 -13.64 0.96 -0.12
C LEU A 110 -15.16 1.10 -0.01
N PRO A 111 -15.86 0.16 0.66
CA PRO A 111 -17.30 0.26 0.87
C PRO A 111 -17.65 1.46 1.76
N SER A 112 -18.88 1.95 1.64
CA SER A 112 -19.36 3.09 2.44
C SER A 112 -19.40 2.82 3.95
N VAL A 113 -19.44 1.55 4.35
CA VAL A 113 -19.36 1.12 5.74
C VAL A 113 -17.99 0.49 5.96
N GLY A 114 -17.20 1.11 6.82
CA GLY A 114 -15.93 0.55 7.29
C GLY A 114 -16.12 -0.39 8.47
N GLY A 115 -15.03 -0.99 8.95
CA GLY A 115 -15.01 -1.81 10.15
C GLY A 115 -14.18 -3.09 10.05
N GLU A 116 -14.56 -4.06 10.88
CA GLU A 116 -13.79 -5.28 11.16
C GLU A 116 -13.88 -6.38 10.09
N THR A 117 -14.80 -6.26 9.12
CA THR A 117 -14.86 -7.23 8.03
C THR A 117 -13.72 -6.94 7.05
N PRO A 118 -12.81 -7.90 6.77
CA PRO A 118 -11.71 -7.66 5.84
C PRO A 118 -12.20 -7.32 4.44
N LEU A 119 -11.53 -6.37 3.80
CA LEU A 119 -11.81 -5.99 2.43
C LEU A 119 -11.54 -7.16 1.47
N PRO A 120 -12.34 -7.31 0.40
CA PRO A 120 -11.94 -8.12 -0.73
C PRO A 120 -10.78 -7.44 -1.45
N VAL A 121 -9.63 -8.11 -1.53
CA VAL A 121 -8.42 -7.62 -2.21
C VAL A 121 -8.06 -8.59 -3.32
N THR A 122 -7.72 -8.05 -4.50
CA THR A 122 -7.29 -8.83 -5.67
C THR A 122 -5.87 -8.46 -6.03
N ASP A 123 -5.01 -9.46 -6.22
CA ASP A 123 -3.67 -9.25 -6.74
C ASP A 123 -3.74 -8.84 -8.21
N VAL A 124 -3.15 -7.70 -8.55
CA VAL A 124 -3.06 -7.18 -9.92
C VAL A 124 -1.76 -7.66 -10.57
N ALA A 125 -0.66 -7.60 -9.82
CA ALA A 125 0.62 -8.16 -10.20
C ALA A 125 1.38 -8.55 -8.94
N VAL A 126 2.06 -9.70 -8.96
CA VAL A 126 3.01 -10.12 -7.93
C VAL A 126 4.33 -10.37 -8.64
N LEU A 127 5.32 -9.53 -8.36
CA LEU A 127 6.64 -9.59 -8.95
C LEU A 127 7.58 -10.17 -7.91
N ASP A 128 8.29 -11.25 -8.28
CA ASP A 128 9.20 -11.97 -7.39
C ASP A 128 10.60 -12.01 -8.01
N SER A 129 11.60 -11.53 -7.28
CA SER A 129 12.97 -11.47 -7.80
C SER A 129 13.61 -12.86 -7.98
N SER A 130 13.11 -13.90 -7.31
CA SER A 130 13.52 -15.29 -7.59
C SER A 130 13.05 -15.79 -8.97
N GLN A 131 12.04 -15.14 -9.55
CA GLN A 131 11.49 -15.47 -10.87
C GLN A 131 12.13 -14.61 -11.99
N GLY A 132 13.25 -13.95 -11.70
CA GLY A 132 14.02 -13.19 -12.69
C GLY A 132 13.54 -11.75 -12.89
N TRP A 133 12.61 -11.25 -12.08
CA TRP A 133 12.27 -9.84 -12.07
C TRP A 133 13.40 -9.01 -11.46
N LEU A 134 13.84 -7.98 -12.19
CA LEU A 134 14.70 -6.94 -11.62
C LEU A 134 13.85 -6.07 -10.71
N LEU A 135 13.88 -6.37 -9.41
CA LEU A 135 13.14 -5.65 -8.39
C LEU A 135 14.09 -4.96 -7.43
N ASP A 136 13.59 -3.89 -6.87
CA ASP A 136 14.28 -3.06 -5.89
C ASP A 136 13.27 -2.58 -4.85
N ASN A 137 13.72 -1.88 -3.80
CA ASN A 137 12.96 -1.42 -2.65
C ASN A 137 11.87 -0.39 -3.00
N PHE A 138 10.86 -0.78 -3.79
CA PHE A 138 9.79 0.13 -4.22
C PHE A 138 8.95 0.60 -3.03
N GLU A 139 8.88 1.92 -2.86
CA GLU A 139 8.18 2.58 -1.74
C GLU A 139 7.29 3.75 -2.20
N GLY A 140 7.43 4.18 -3.45
CA GLY A 140 6.53 5.18 -4.03
C GLY A 140 5.65 4.60 -5.13
N LEU A 141 4.40 5.02 -5.17
CA LEU A 141 3.42 4.73 -6.22
C LEU A 141 2.65 6.01 -6.54
N THR A 142 2.46 6.31 -7.82
CA THR A 142 1.56 7.40 -8.22
C THR A 142 0.92 7.15 -9.57
N ARG A 143 -0.31 7.61 -9.75
CA ARG A 143 -0.95 7.62 -11.06
C ARG A 143 -0.45 8.79 -11.88
N TYR A 144 -0.13 8.53 -13.13
CA TYR A 144 0.26 9.58 -14.08
C TYR A 144 -0.93 10.03 -14.94
N ARG A 145 -1.46 9.13 -15.78
CA ARG A 145 -2.60 9.38 -16.67
C ARG A 145 -3.30 8.08 -17.03
N ASP A 146 -4.59 8.15 -17.30
CA ASP A 146 -5.41 6.96 -17.62
C ASP A 146 -5.13 5.82 -16.62
N ARG A 147 -4.65 4.68 -17.12
CA ARG A 147 -4.28 3.48 -16.37
C ARG A 147 -2.75 3.32 -16.25
N ARG A 148 -2.00 4.41 -16.38
CA ARG A 148 -0.54 4.44 -16.35
C ARG A 148 -0.05 5.03 -15.04
N PHE A 149 0.95 4.37 -14.49
CA PHE A 149 1.45 4.60 -13.15
C PHE A 149 2.98 4.65 -13.17
N PHE A 150 3.53 5.32 -12.17
CA PHE A 150 4.92 5.21 -11.82
C PHE A 150 5.05 4.53 -10.46
N MET A 151 6.08 3.71 -10.31
CA MET A 151 6.59 3.31 -9.01
C MET A 151 8.09 3.60 -8.93
N ILE A 152 8.58 3.93 -7.74
CA ILE A 152 9.97 4.33 -7.51
C ILE A 152 10.57 3.56 -6.33
N SER A 153 11.81 3.08 -6.48
CA SER A 153 12.56 2.46 -5.40
C SER A 153 13.31 3.48 -4.56
N ASP A 154 13.37 3.21 -3.26
CA ASP A 154 14.33 3.86 -2.39
C ASP A 154 15.72 3.26 -2.62
N ASP A 155 16.75 4.11 -2.57
CA ASP A 155 18.16 3.69 -2.70
C ASP A 155 18.75 3.21 -1.37
N ASN A 156 17.94 3.20 -0.29
CA ASN A 156 18.30 2.81 1.06
C ASN A 156 19.58 3.55 1.54
N CYS A 157 19.74 4.80 1.10
CA CYS A 157 20.91 5.65 1.31
C CYS A 157 22.24 5.04 0.85
N SER A 158 22.22 4.13 -0.13
CA SER A 158 23.40 3.45 -0.65
C SER A 158 23.97 4.16 -1.88
N ALA A 159 25.24 4.58 -1.79
CA ALA A 159 25.95 5.21 -2.91
C ALA A 159 26.11 4.30 -4.16
N TRP A 160 25.80 3.00 -4.04
CA TRP A 160 25.94 2.01 -5.11
C TRP A 160 24.60 1.45 -5.62
N GLN A 161 23.49 1.80 -4.97
CA GLN A 161 22.16 1.39 -5.39
C GLN A 161 21.54 2.51 -6.23
N ALA A 162 21.02 2.18 -7.41
CA ALA A 162 20.37 3.16 -8.26
C ALA A 162 18.87 3.16 -7.97
N THR A 163 18.29 4.34 -7.71
CA THR A 163 16.83 4.52 -7.71
C THR A 163 16.24 4.08 -9.05
N LEU A 164 15.37 3.08 -9.03
CA LEU A 164 14.63 2.60 -10.19
C LEU A 164 13.31 3.35 -10.27
N LEU A 165 13.06 3.99 -11.42
CA LEU A 165 11.75 4.52 -11.78
C LEU A 165 11.11 3.63 -12.84
N VAL A 166 9.97 3.01 -12.51
CA VAL A 166 9.25 2.12 -13.42
C VAL A 166 7.95 2.77 -13.84
N HIS A 167 7.75 2.87 -15.16
CA HIS A 167 6.47 3.26 -15.77
C HIS A 167 5.74 2.01 -16.25
N PHE A 168 4.51 1.82 -15.80
CA PHE A 168 3.70 0.65 -16.16
C PHE A 168 2.25 1.03 -16.44
N GLU A 169 1.54 0.14 -17.12
CA GLU A 169 0.12 0.28 -17.42
C GLU A 169 -0.64 -0.92 -16.86
N LEU A 170 -1.77 -0.66 -16.19
CA LEU A 170 -2.68 -1.72 -15.78
C LEU A 170 -3.63 -2.04 -16.95
N PRO A 171 -3.71 -3.29 -17.44
CA PRO A 171 -4.65 -3.64 -18.48
C PRO A 171 -6.10 -3.52 -17.97
N PRO A 172 -7.10 -3.30 -18.85
CA PRO A 172 -8.53 -3.34 -18.51
C PRO A 172 -8.87 -4.48 -17.56
N ALA A 173 -9.68 -4.20 -16.54
CA ALA A 173 -10.19 -5.27 -15.69
C ALA A 173 -11.08 -6.15 -16.57
N THR A 174 -10.74 -7.42 -16.72
CA THR A 174 -11.62 -8.38 -17.39
C THR A 174 -12.92 -8.44 -16.57
N PRO A 175 -14.10 -8.18 -17.17
CA PRO A 175 -15.36 -8.33 -16.45
C PRO A 175 -15.41 -9.73 -15.84
N ARG A 176 -15.75 -9.83 -14.55
CA ARG A 176 -16.02 -11.15 -13.95
C ARG A 176 -17.12 -11.79 -14.78
N SER A 177 -16.82 -12.96 -15.36
CA SER A 177 -17.85 -13.84 -15.89
C SER A 177 -18.80 -14.14 -14.73
N ASN A 178 -20.01 -13.58 -14.78
CA ASN A 178 -21.09 -14.06 -13.95
C ASN A 178 -21.41 -15.47 -14.43
N SER A 179 -20.77 -16.47 -13.83
CA SER A 179 -21.23 -17.84 -13.95
C SER A 179 -22.51 -17.97 -13.13
N PRO A 180 -23.60 -18.52 -13.69
CA PRO A 180 -24.89 -18.66 -13.03
C PRO A 180 -24.86 -19.59 -11.82
#